data_AF-A0A452T2V3-F1
#
_entry.id   AF-A0A452T2V3-F1
#
_cell.length_a   1.000
_cell.length_b   1.000
_cell.length_c   1.000
_cell.angle_alpha   90.00
_cell.angle_beta   90.00
_cell.angle_gamma   90.00
#
_symmetry.space_group_name_H-M   'P 1'
#
loop_
_entity.id
_entity.type
_entity.pdbx_description
1 polymer ?
#
loop_
_entity_poly.entity_id
_entity_poly.type
_entity_poly.pdbx_seq_one_letter_code
_entity_poly.pdbx_strand_id
1 'polypeptide(L)'
;TEDGRSEWIEDHGDQSLSSGLSSPTRCQNGERVERYSRKVFVGGLPPDIDEDEITASFRRFGPLVVDWPHKAESKSYFPPKGYAFLLFQEESSVQALIDACLEEDGKLYLCVSSPTIKDKPVQIRPWNLSDSDFVMDGSQPLDPRKTIFVGGVPRPLRAVELAMIMDRLYGGVCYAGIDTDPELKYPKGAGRVAFSNQQSYIAAISARFVQLQHNDIDKRVEVKPYVLDDQMCDECQGTRCGGKFAPFFCANVTCLQYYCEYCWASIHSRAGREFHKPLVKEGGDRPRHVPFRWS
;
A
#
# COMPACT_ATOMS: atom_id res chain seq x y z
N THR A 1 5.97 -23.49 -95.75
CA THR A 1 5.45 -22.12 -95.92
C THR A 1 5.34 -21.53 -94.53
N GLU A 2 5.74 -20.27 -94.38
CA GLU A 2 5.78 -19.45 -93.15
C GLU A 2 4.53 -19.55 -92.26
N ASP A 3 4.47 -19.17 -90.97
CA ASP A 3 5.39 -18.77 -89.87
C ASP A 3 4.51 -18.86 -88.58
N GLY A 4 4.95 -18.84 -87.31
CA GLY A 4 6.25 -18.78 -86.62
C GLY A 4 6.04 -19.26 -85.15
N ARG A 5 7.08 -19.71 -84.42
CA ARG A 5 7.83 -18.96 -83.36
C ARG A 5 6.97 -18.36 -82.22
N SER A 6 7.38 -18.28 -80.93
CA SER A 6 8.61 -18.66 -80.19
C SER A 6 8.42 -18.29 -78.70
N GLU A 7 9.01 -18.90 -77.66
CA GLU A 7 9.71 -20.18 -77.47
C GLU A 7 9.76 -20.50 -75.93
N TRP A 8 9.62 -21.78 -75.58
CA TRP A 8 9.85 -22.60 -74.35
C TRP A 8 10.51 -22.10 -73.03
N ILE A 9 10.26 -22.88 -71.97
CA ILE A 9 10.73 -22.77 -70.57
C ILE A 9 11.93 -23.70 -70.30
N GLU A 10 12.98 -23.20 -69.64
CA GLU A 10 14.02 -23.93 -68.87
C GLU A 10 14.61 -22.96 -67.82
N ASP A 11 15.43 -23.35 -66.82
CA ASP A 11 15.16 -24.24 -65.68
C ASP A 11 16.10 -23.84 -64.49
N HIS A 12 15.82 -24.31 -63.27
CA HIS A 12 16.70 -24.50 -62.10
C HIS A 12 17.70 -23.40 -61.62
N GLY A 13 17.60 -23.03 -60.33
CA GLY A 13 18.75 -23.24 -59.41
C GLY A 13 19.40 -22.07 -58.63
N ASP A 14 19.18 -22.10 -57.31
CA ASP A 14 20.14 -21.78 -56.22
C ASP A 14 20.32 -20.34 -55.63
N GLN A 15 20.94 -20.29 -54.45
CA GLN A 15 20.75 -19.31 -53.35
C GLN A 15 21.72 -18.09 -53.34
N SER A 16 21.26 -16.94 -52.80
CA SER A 16 22.01 -16.17 -51.76
C SER A 16 21.23 -15.00 -51.08
N LEU A 17 21.17 -15.04 -49.74
CA LEU A 17 21.24 -13.93 -48.75
C LEU A 17 20.81 -12.48 -49.13
N SER A 18 19.84 -11.90 -48.41
CA SER A 18 20.11 -10.94 -47.30
C SER A 18 18.88 -10.14 -46.79
N SER A 19 18.96 -9.80 -45.50
CA SER A 19 18.06 -9.06 -44.59
C SER A 19 17.32 -7.80 -45.08
N GLY A 20 16.08 -7.63 -44.61
CA GLY A 20 15.29 -6.39 -44.74
C GLY A 20 14.00 -6.35 -43.90
N LEU A 21 14.10 -6.56 -42.58
CA LEU A 21 12.95 -6.47 -41.65
C LEU A 21 12.69 -5.02 -41.22
N SER A 22 11.50 -4.48 -41.54
CA SER A 22 10.98 -3.23 -40.98
C SER A 22 9.62 -3.46 -40.32
N SER A 23 9.61 -3.47 -38.98
CA SER A 23 8.42 -3.67 -38.16
C SER A 23 7.43 -2.50 -38.28
N PRO A 24 6.10 -2.75 -38.26
CA PRO A 24 5.12 -1.69 -38.16
C PRO A 24 5.05 -1.14 -36.72
N THR A 25 5.36 0.15 -36.57
CA THR A 25 5.36 0.86 -35.29
C THR A 25 3.94 0.98 -34.73
N ARG A 26 3.54 0.08 -33.82
CA ARG A 26 2.28 0.23 -33.08
C ARG A 26 2.47 1.25 -31.95
N CYS A 27 2.12 2.51 -32.23
CA CYS A 27 2.06 3.57 -31.22
C CYS A 27 1.02 3.21 -30.14
N GLN A 28 1.47 2.57 -29.05
CA GLN A 28 0.67 2.38 -27.85
C GLN A 28 1.14 3.37 -26.80
N ASN A 29 0.42 4.50 -26.70
CA ASN A 29 0.40 5.30 -25.48
C ASN A 29 -0.42 4.56 -24.42
N GLY A 30 0.09 3.41 -23.97
CA GLY A 30 -0.40 2.76 -22.77
C GLY A 30 0.21 3.49 -21.59
N GLU A 31 -0.63 4.04 -20.71
CA GLU A 31 -0.17 4.50 -19.40
C GLU A 31 0.58 3.34 -18.74
N ARG A 32 1.89 3.50 -18.52
CA ARG A 32 2.66 2.55 -17.74
C ARG A 32 2.09 2.61 -16.33
N VAL A 33 1.37 1.56 -15.94
CA VAL A 33 0.87 1.41 -14.58
C VAL A 33 2.07 1.40 -13.65
N GLU A 34 2.16 2.42 -12.79
CA GLU A 34 3.17 2.49 -11.73
C GLU A 34 3.15 1.17 -10.94
N ARG A 35 4.31 0.53 -10.80
CA ARG A 35 4.48 -0.70 -10.03
C ARG A 35 4.99 -0.41 -8.64
N TYR A 36 5.81 0.64 -8.50
CA TYR A 36 6.44 0.98 -7.22
C TYR A 36 6.01 2.35 -6.69
N SER A 37 6.05 2.49 -5.37
CA SER A 37 6.06 3.80 -4.73
C SER A 37 7.32 4.57 -5.13
N ARG A 38 7.15 5.86 -5.43
CA ARG A 38 8.25 6.82 -5.61
C ARG A 38 9.08 7.05 -4.33
N LYS A 39 8.62 6.58 -3.16
CA LYS A 39 9.38 6.57 -1.91
C LYS A 39 10.02 5.19 -1.68
N VAL A 40 11.34 5.18 -1.59
CA VAL A 40 12.18 3.97 -1.40
C VAL A 40 12.91 4.07 -0.07
N PHE A 41 12.95 3.00 0.72
CA PHE A 41 13.78 2.94 1.93
C PHE A 41 15.20 2.51 1.56
N VAL A 42 16.20 3.14 2.19
CA VAL A 42 17.62 2.75 2.10
C VAL A 42 18.17 2.56 3.51
N GLY A 43 18.71 1.37 3.81
CA GLY A 43 19.22 1.02 5.14
C GLY A 43 20.65 0.50 5.11
N GLY A 44 21.35 0.62 6.24
CA GLY A 44 22.74 0.22 6.37
C GLY A 44 23.75 1.25 5.85
N LEU A 45 23.33 2.50 5.64
CA LEU A 45 24.18 3.62 5.20
C LEU A 45 25.48 3.73 6.04
N PRO A 46 26.60 4.21 5.48
CA PRO A 46 27.76 4.61 6.29
C PRO A 46 27.34 5.63 7.37
N PRO A 47 27.97 5.61 8.56
CA PRO A 47 27.61 6.53 9.64
C PRO A 47 28.03 7.98 9.36
N ASP A 48 28.94 8.18 8.40
CA ASP A 48 29.55 9.43 7.98
C ASP A 48 29.09 9.91 6.59
N ILE A 49 28.07 9.27 5.99
CA ILE A 49 27.51 9.72 4.70
C ILE A 49 26.48 10.83 4.92
N ASP A 50 26.57 11.91 4.15
CA ASP A 50 25.62 13.03 4.19
C ASP A 50 24.58 12.98 3.05
N GLU A 51 23.70 13.99 3.01
CA GLU A 51 22.67 14.12 1.97
C GLU A 51 23.24 14.29 0.55
N ASP A 52 24.33 15.04 0.37
CA ASP A 52 24.89 15.33 -0.95
C ASP A 52 25.54 14.07 -1.53
N GLU A 53 26.17 13.25 -0.69
CA GLU A 53 26.79 11.98 -1.07
C GLU A 53 25.76 10.88 -1.35
N ILE A 54 24.67 10.80 -0.56
CA ILE A 54 23.50 9.98 -0.88
C ILE A 54 22.91 10.45 -2.23
N THR A 55 22.68 11.75 -2.39
CA THR A 55 22.10 12.32 -3.61
C THR A 55 22.98 12.00 -4.82
N ALA A 56 24.30 12.20 -4.74
CA ALA A 56 25.24 11.84 -5.80
C ALA A 56 25.19 10.34 -6.15
N SER A 57 25.07 9.46 -5.15
CA SER A 57 25.00 8.01 -5.34
C SER A 57 23.75 7.53 -6.09
N PHE A 58 22.61 8.21 -5.91
CA PHE A 58 21.31 7.81 -6.45
C PHE A 58 20.77 8.67 -7.62
N ARG A 59 21.28 9.90 -7.81
CA ARG A 59 20.82 10.83 -8.87
C ARG A 59 21.02 10.32 -10.29
N ARG A 60 21.91 9.33 -10.49
CA ARG A 60 22.07 8.60 -11.75
C ARG A 60 20.80 7.86 -12.23
N PHE A 61 19.87 7.55 -11.33
CA PHE A 61 18.59 6.90 -11.67
C PHE A 61 17.47 7.91 -11.97
N GLY A 62 17.63 9.17 -11.53
CA GLY A 62 16.70 10.26 -11.79
C GLY A 62 16.70 11.32 -10.68
N PRO A 63 15.92 12.40 -10.83
CA PRO A 63 15.78 13.43 -9.80
C PRO A 63 15.12 12.87 -8.53
N LEU A 64 15.72 13.15 -7.37
CA LEU A 64 15.21 12.73 -6.07
C LEU A 64 15.41 13.78 -4.98
N VAL A 65 14.71 13.59 -3.85
CA VAL A 65 14.94 14.26 -2.56
C VAL A 65 15.27 13.20 -1.51
N VAL A 66 16.26 13.45 -0.66
CA VAL A 66 16.61 12.57 0.47
C VAL A 66 15.89 13.04 1.73
N ASP A 67 15.18 12.14 2.41
CA ASP A 67 14.40 12.41 3.61
C ASP A 67 14.75 11.40 4.73
N TRP A 68 14.71 11.85 5.98
CA TRP A 68 14.76 10.96 7.15
C TRP A 68 14.01 11.60 8.33
N PRO A 69 13.51 10.78 9.29
CA PRO A 69 12.72 11.30 10.39
C PRO A 69 13.45 12.40 11.18
N HIS A 70 12.74 13.49 11.47
CA HIS A 70 13.22 14.68 12.19
C HIS A 70 14.36 15.46 11.51
N LYS A 71 14.62 15.27 10.20
CA LYS A 71 15.65 16.03 9.44
C LYS A 71 15.53 17.54 9.62
N ALA A 72 14.34 18.10 9.34
CA ALA A 72 14.09 19.55 9.42
C ALA A 72 14.18 20.13 10.85
N GLU A 73 13.89 19.31 11.87
CA GLU A 73 13.86 19.73 13.28
C GLU A 73 15.24 19.63 13.94
N SER A 74 15.97 18.54 13.66
CA SER A 74 17.23 18.20 14.31
C SER A 74 18.44 18.99 13.81
N LYS A 75 18.36 19.59 12.61
CA LYS A 75 19.51 20.10 11.85
C LYS A 75 20.67 19.10 11.70
N SER A 76 20.40 17.80 11.86
CA SER A 76 21.40 16.76 11.68
C SER A 76 21.72 16.62 10.20
N TYR A 77 22.99 16.77 9.83
CA TYR A 77 23.48 16.52 8.47
C TYR A 77 23.48 15.02 8.11
N PHE A 78 23.52 14.15 9.12
CA PHE A 78 23.67 12.70 8.96
C PHE A 78 22.36 11.95 9.26
N PRO A 79 22.00 10.88 8.50
CA PRO A 79 20.81 10.08 8.74
C PRO A 79 20.91 9.27 10.05
N PRO A 80 20.00 9.46 11.02
CA PRO A 80 20.07 8.80 12.31
C PRO A 80 19.86 7.28 12.17
N LYS A 81 20.74 6.48 12.79
CA LYS A 81 20.72 5.01 12.75
C LYS A 81 20.99 4.41 11.35
N GLY A 82 21.62 5.16 10.45
CA GLY A 82 22.11 4.62 9.16
C GLY A 82 21.01 4.20 8.18
N TYR A 83 19.88 4.93 8.15
CA TYR A 83 18.86 4.75 7.12
C TYR A 83 18.25 6.09 6.68
N ALA A 84 17.76 6.13 5.44
CA ALA A 84 17.08 7.27 4.85
C ALA A 84 15.95 6.78 3.92
N PHE A 85 15.22 7.73 3.36
CA PHE A 85 14.27 7.52 2.28
C PHE A 85 14.67 8.34 1.06
N LEU A 86 14.60 7.74 -0.12
CA LEU A 86 14.71 8.43 -1.40
C LEU A 86 13.29 8.70 -1.91
N LEU A 87 12.99 9.95 -2.24
CA LEU A 87 11.74 10.36 -2.87
C LEU A 87 12.05 10.77 -4.30
N PHE A 88 11.87 9.85 -5.24
CA PHE A 88 12.05 10.12 -6.66
C PHE A 88 10.89 10.95 -7.22
N GLN A 89 11.16 11.76 -8.26
CA GLN A 89 10.08 12.47 -8.95
C GLN A 89 9.21 11.53 -9.79
N GLU A 90 9.83 10.52 -10.41
CA GLU A 90 9.20 9.54 -11.31
C GLU A 90 9.34 8.10 -10.78
N GLU A 91 8.38 7.24 -11.14
CA GLU A 91 8.45 5.79 -10.84
C GLU A 91 9.47 5.05 -11.72
N SER A 92 9.71 5.56 -12.95
CA SER A 92 10.77 5.13 -13.87
C SER A 92 12.15 5.06 -13.20
N SER A 93 12.46 6.03 -12.34
CA SER A 93 13.71 6.10 -11.58
C SER A 93 13.81 5.03 -10.50
N VAL A 94 12.69 4.61 -9.92
CA VAL A 94 12.64 3.51 -8.96
C VAL A 94 12.88 2.18 -9.67
N GLN A 95 12.28 1.96 -10.84
CA GLN A 95 12.55 0.78 -11.65
C GLN A 95 14.03 0.74 -12.07
N ALA A 96 14.60 1.86 -12.55
CA ALA A 96 16.02 1.93 -12.92
C ALA A 96 16.98 1.70 -11.75
N LEU A 97 16.61 2.10 -10.52
CA LEU A 97 17.35 1.77 -9.31
C LEU A 97 17.29 0.26 -9.01
N ILE A 98 16.10 -0.35 -9.11
CA ILE A 98 15.90 -1.80 -8.88
C ILE A 98 16.71 -2.61 -9.90
N ASP A 99 16.65 -2.26 -11.19
CA ASP A 99 17.35 -2.94 -12.28
C ASP A 99 18.89 -2.88 -12.14
N ALA A 100 19.41 -1.94 -11.34
CA ALA A 100 20.82 -1.76 -11.04
C ALA A 100 21.26 -2.33 -9.67
N CYS A 101 20.35 -2.90 -8.89
CA CYS A 101 20.67 -3.54 -7.62
C CYS A 101 21.20 -4.96 -7.81
N LEU A 102 22.05 -5.40 -6.87
CA LEU A 102 22.36 -6.81 -6.65
C LEU A 102 21.22 -7.43 -5.82
N GLU A 103 20.73 -8.59 -6.22
CA GLU A 103 19.72 -9.34 -5.45
C GLU A 103 20.39 -10.51 -4.69
N GLU A 104 20.19 -10.55 -3.38
CA GLU A 104 20.69 -11.60 -2.48
C GLU A 104 19.60 -11.92 -1.45
N ASP A 105 19.22 -13.20 -1.31
CA ASP A 105 18.11 -13.67 -0.45
C ASP A 105 16.80 -12.87 -0.60
N GLY A 106 16.45 -12.48 -1.84
CA GLY A 106 15.25 -11.67 -2.14
C GLY A 106 15.31 -10.23 -1.60
N LYS A 107 16.51 -9.74 -1.25
CA LYS A 107 16.78 -8.36 -0.83
C LYS A 107 17.64 -7.68 -1.88
N LEU A 108 17.36 -6.41 -2.14
CA LEU A 108 18.11 -5.60 -3.10
C LEU A 108 19.21 -4.81 -2.38
N TYR A 109 20.38 -4.74 -3.00
CA TYR A 109 21.56 -4.04 -2.48
C TYR A 109 22.19 -3.16 -3.58
N LEU A 110 22.65 -1.98 -3.18
CA LEU A 110 23.47 -1.11 -4.03
C LEU A 110 24.70 -0.67 -3.23
N CYS A 111 25.87 -0.61 -3.85
CA CYS A 111 27.06 -0.06 -3.21
C CYS A 111 27.02 1.48 -3.22
N VAL A 112 27.31 2.09 -2.06
CA VAL A 112 27.53 3.53 -1.89
C VAL A 112 28.83 3.78 -1.13
N SER A 113 29.40 4.98 -1.29
CA SER A 113 30.63 5.38 -0.62
C SER A 113 30.42 6.67 0.17
N SER A 114 31.01 6.75 1.36
CA SER A 114 31.18 7.96 2.18
C SER A 114 32.64 8.43 2.13
N PRO A 115 33.03 9.50 2.85
CA PRO A 115 34.44 9.89 2.95
C PRO A 115 35.35 8.77 3.45
N THR A 116 34.95 8.05 4.51
CA THR A 116 35.78 7.02 5.15
C THR A 116 35.51 5.57 4.71
N ILE A 117 34.30 5.26 4.21
CA ILE A 117 33.94 3.89 3.80
C ILE A 117 33.65 3.86 2.30
N LYS A 118 34.33 2.98 1.56
CA LYS A 118 34.10 2.77 0.12
C LYS A 118 33.29 1.50 -0.14
N ASP A 119 32.47 1.56 -1.18
CA ASP A 119 31.68 0.46 -1.74
C ASP A 119 30.89 -0.36 -0.71
N LYS A 120 30.32 0.33 0.29
CA LYS A 120 29.48 -0.29 1.31
C LYS A 120 28.16 -0.73 0.67
N PRO A 121 27.78 -2.03 0.72
CA PRO A 121 26.47 -2.46 0.27
C PRO A 121 25.40 -1.91 1.23
N VAL A 122 24.43 -1.17 0.70
CA VAL A 122 23.27 -0.67 1.44
C VAL A 122 22.00 -1.32 0.90
N GLN A 123 21.09 -1.66 1.80
CA GLN A 123 19.87 -2.36 1.47
C GLN A 123 18.85 -1.39 0.87
N ILE A 124 18.43 -1.66 -0.36
CA ILE A 124 17.38 -0.94 -1.07
C ILE A 124 16.06 -1.67 -0.87
N ARG A 125 15.00 -0.94 -0.49
CA ARG A 125 13.67 -1.52 -0.25
C ARG A 125 12.59 -0.63 -0.88
N PRO A 126 12.21 -0.89 -2.15
CA PRO A 126 11.05 -0.25 -2.75
C PRO A 126 9.77 -0.77 -2.09
N TRP A 127 8.67 -0.03 -2.23
CA TRP A 127 7.33 -0.53 -1.92
C TRP A 127 6.60 -0.87 -3.22
N ASN A 128 6.24 -2.15 -3.41
CA ASN A 128 5.42 -2.57 -4.54
C ASN A 128 3.96 -2.17 -4.28
N LEU A 129 3.33 -1.49 -5.22
CA LEU A 129 1.96 -1.02 -5.08
C LEU A 129 0.96 -2.19 -4.95
N SER A 130 1.24 -3.35 -5.55
CA SER A 130 0.38 -4.55 -5.39
C SER A 130 0.41 -5.17 -3.99
N ASP A 131 1.35 -4.80 -3.13
CA ASP A 131 1.40 -5.26 -1.73
C ASP A 131 0.48 -4.44 -0.81
N SER A 132 -0.19 -3.41 -1.35
CA SER A 132 -1.05 -2.48 -0.61
C SER A 132 -2.44 -3.04 -0.30
N ASP A 133 -2.89 -4.05 -1.03
CA ASP A 133 -4.20 -4.68 -0.85
C ASP A 133 -4.15 -6.17 -1.23
N PHE A 134 -4.99 -6.96 -0.57
CA PHE A 134 -5.08 -8.40 -0.77
C PHE A 134 -6.50 -8.89 -0.49
N VAL A 135 -7.06 -9.64 -1.45
CA VAL A 135 -8.35 -10.32 -1.33
C VAL A 135 -8.07 -11.81 -1.11
N MET A 136 -8.53 -12.36 0.00
CA MET A 136 -8.38 -13.79 0.34
C MET A 136 -9.56 -14.61 -0.21
N ASP A 137 -10.76 -14.05 -0.17
CA ASP A 137 -11.97 -14.60 -0.78
C ASP A 137 -12.70 -13.49 -1.55
N GLY A 138 -12.68 -13.61 -2.88
CA GLY A 138 -13.37 -12.68 -3.80
C GLY A 138 -14.79 -13.11 -4.16
N SER A 139 -15.31 -14.21 -3.61
CA SER A 139 -16.65 -14.72 -3.93
C SER A 139 -17.77 -13.96 -3.20
N GLN A 140 -17.45 -13.29 -2.09
CA GLN A 140 -18.41 -12.56 -1.25
C GLN A 140 -18.20 -11.05 -1.37
N PRO A 141 -19.26 -10.24 -1.42
CA PRO A 141 -19.15 -8.79 -1.32
C PRO A 141 -18.58 -8.41 0.04
N LEU A 142 -17.53 -7.56 0.04
CA LEU A 142 -16.95 -7.05 1.28
C LEU A 142 -17.94 -6.10 1.96
N ASP A 143 -18.22 -6.32 3.24
CA ASP A 143 -19.03 -5.43 4.06
C ASP A 143 -18.12 -4.47 4.85
N PRO A 144 -18.16 -3.15 4.56
CA PRO A 144 -17.34 -2.17 5.27
C PRO A 144 -17.62 -2.13 6.78
N ARG A 145 -18.81 -2.54 7.25
CA ARG A 145 -19.17 -2.56 8.68
C ARG A 145 -18.49 -3.67 9.46
N LYS A 146 -18.04 -4.74 8.79
CA LYS A 146 -17.21 -5.84 9.35
C LYS A 146 -15.71 -5.59 9.18
N THR A 147 -15.30 -4.34 8.96
CA THR A 147 -13.89 -3.95 8.80
C THR A 147 -13.32 -3.41 10.11
N ILE A 148 -12.11 -3.85 10.46
CA ILE A 148 -11.31 -3.34 11.56
C ILE A 148 -10.19 -2.43 11.04
N PHE A 149 -9.84 -1.42 11.81
CA PHE A 149 -8.60 -0.66 11.68
C PHE A 149 -7.51 -1.28 12.54
N VAL A 150 -6.31 -1.42 11.99
CA VAL A 150 -5.11 -1.96 12.65
C VAL A 150 -4.05 -0.87 12.69
N GLY A 151 -3.85 -0.26 13.86
CA GLY A 151 -2.89 0.81 14.09
C GLY A 151 -1.53 0.29 14.54
N GLY A 152 -0.46 0.86 13.98
CA GLY A 152 0.92 0.50 14.37
C GLY A 152 1.52 -0.67 13.59
N VAL A 153 0.89 -1.11 12.50
CA VAL A 153 1.42 -2.14 11.57
C VAL A 153 2.89 -1.82 11.19
N PRO A 154 3.81 -2.80 11.16
CA PRO A 154 5.15 -2.59 10.65
C PRO A 154 5.12 -2.15 9.18
N ARG A 155 5.82 -1.07 8.80
CA ARG A 155 5.92 -0.62 7.39
C ARG A 155 6.42 -1.69 6.39
N PRO A 156 7.25 -2.68 6.78
CA PRO A 156 7.58 -3.83 5.95
C PRO A 156 6.41 -4.75 5.58
N LEU A 157 5.34 -4.79 6.37
CA LEU A 157 4.31 -5.81 6.30
C LEU A 157 3.38 -5.56 5.10
N ARG A 158 3.18 -6.58 4.29
CA ARG A 158 2.32 -6.57 3.10
C ARG A 158 0.88 -6.93 3.47
N ALA A 159 -0.08 -6.53 2.63
CA ALA A 159 -1.50 -6.82 2.87
C ALA A 159 -1.78 -8.33 3.00
N VAL A 160 -1.13 -9.16 2.16
CA VAL A 160 -1.25 -10.63 2.22
C VAL A 160 -0.79 -11.21 3.56
N GLU A 161 0.30 -10.69 4.13
CA GLU A 161 0.83 -11.14 5.42
C GLU A 161 -0.09 -10.72 6.57
N LEU A 162 -0.61 -9.49 6.52
CA LEU A 162 -1.60 -9.01 7.49
C LEU A 162 -2.89 -9.86 7.44
N ALA A 163 -3.37 -10.22 6.25
CA ALA A 163 -4.52 -11.11 6.08
C ALA A 163 -4.26 -12.49 6.69
N MET A 164 -3.15 -13.14 6.34
CA MET A 164 -2.79 -14.47 6.84
C MET A 164 -2.63 -14.51 8.37
N ILE A 165 -2.02 -13.48 8.97
CA ILE A 165 -1.88 -13.40 10.43
C ILE A 165 -3.25 -13.25 11.10
N MET A 166 -4.11 -12.34 10.61
CA MET A 166 -5.43 -12.13 11.20
C MET A 166 -6.37 -13.33 10.98
N ASP A 167 -6.27 -14.03 9.85
CA ASP A 167 -7.07 -15.23 9.57
C ASP A 167 -6.66 -16.39 10.49
N ARG A 168 -5.35 -16.60 10.72
CA ARG A 168 -4.87 -17.57 11.72
C ARG A 168 -5.37 -17.26 13.14
N LEU A 169 -5.60 -15.99 13.48
CA LEU A 169 -6.00 -15.57 14.83
C LEU A 169 -7.53 -15.59 15.04
N TYR A 170 -8.32 -15.22 14.04
CA TYR A 170 -9.77 -14.99 14.16
C TYR A 170 -10.63 -15.73 13.13
N GLY A 171 -10.01 -16.23 12.06
CA GLY A 171 -10.66 -16.85 10.91
C GLY A 171 -11.52 -15.89 10.08
N GLY A 172 -11.85 -16.31 8.86
CA GLY A 172 -12.83 -15.64 8.01
C GLY A 172 -12.41 -14.24 7.57
N VAL A 173 -11.12 -13.98 7.38
CA VAL A 173 -10.66 -12.76 6.69
C VAL A 173 -10.99 -12.87 5.20
N CYS A 174 -11.70 -11.89 4.66
CA CYS A 174 -11.95 -11.80 3.21
C CYS A 174 -11.01 -10.81 2.52
N TYR A 175 -10.56 -9.76 3.23
CA TYR A 175 -9.72 -8.71 2.67
C TYR A 175 -8.77 -8.12 3.71
N ALA A 176 -7.58 -7.72 3.29
CA ALA A 176 -6.72 -6.81 4.03
C ALA A 176 -6.16 -5.71 3.10
N GLY A 177 -5.86 -4.56 3.69
CA GLY A 177 -5.17 -3.47 3.00
C GLY A 177 -4.23 -2.74 3.95
N ILE A 178 -3.11 -2.27 3.41
CA ILE A 178 -2.19 -1.36 4.09
C ILE A 178 -2.67 0.07 3.83
N ASP A 179 -2.60 0.92 4.84
CA ASP A 179 -2.90 2.34 4.72
C ASP A 179 -1.65 3.07 4.21
N THR A 180 -1.73 3.59 2.99
CA THR A 180 -0.65 4.29 2.30
C THR A 180 -0.84 5.81 2.32
N ASP A 181 0.23 6.52 1.97
CA ASP A 181 0.17 7.94 1.65
C ASP A 181 -0.57 8.20 0.31
N PRO A 182 -1.46 9.20 0.19
CA PRO A 182 -2.18 9.43 -1.07
C PRO A 182 -1.30 9.92 -2.23
N GLU A 183 -0.19 10.61 -1.95
CA GLU A 183 0.69 11.18 -2.98
C GLU A 183 1.83 10.21 -3.37
N LEU A 184 2.46 9.60 -2.36
CA LEU A 184 3.60 8.71 -2.56
C LEU A 184 3.22 7.23 -2.59
N LYS A 185 1.98 6.87 -2.22
CA LYS A 185 1.50 5.48 -2.13
C LYS A 185 2.37 4.58 -1.23
N TYR A 186 3.00 5.16 -0.21
CA TYR A 186 3.94 4.49 0.69
C TYR A 186 3.29 4.16 2.05
N PRO A 187 3.59 3.00 2.70
CA PRO A 187 2.97 2.60 3.97
C PRO A 187 3.13 3.60 5.13
N LYS A 188 2.00 3.96 5.75
CA LYS A 188 1.95 4.84 6.93
C LYS A 188 2.13 4.11 8.27
N GLY A 189 2.12 2.78 8.26
CA GLY A 189 2.21 1.96 9.49
C GLY A 189 0.84 1.73 10.15
N ALA A 190 -0.19 1.61 9.32
CA ALA A 190 -1.53 1.18 9.69
C ALA A 190 -2.10 0.33 8.55
N GLY A 191 -3.21 -0.34 8.80
CA GLY A 191 -3.95 -1.10 7.80
C GLY A 191 -5.39 -1.33 8.22
N ARG A 192 -6.11 -2.07 7.40
CA ARG A 192 -7.52 -2.44 7.57
C ARG A 192 -7.71 -3.90 7.19
N VAL A 193 -8.59 -4.59 7.89
CA VAL A 193 -8.91 -6.01 7.64
C VAL A 193 -10.42 -6.20 7.72
N ALA A 194 -11.02 -6.82 6.71
CA ALA A 194 -12.45 -7.11 6.67
C ALA A 194 -12.71 -8.60 6.89
N PHE A 195 -13.77 -8.89 7.64
CA PHE A 195 -14.19 -10.25 7.94
C PHE A 195 -15.48 -10.62 7.20
N SER A 196 -15.56 -11.87 6.75
CA SER A 196 -16.76 -12.44 6.13
C SER A 196 -17.91 -12.57 7.13
N ASN A 197 -17.60 -12.73 8.42
CA ASN A 197 -18.58 -13.04 9.47
C ASN A 197 -18.46 -12.09 10.69
N GLN A 198 -19.58 -11.92 11.39
CA GLN A 198 -19.69 -11.00 12.53
C GLN A 198 -18.88 -11.48 13.76
N GLN A 199 -18.71 -12.79 13.93
CA GLN A 199 -18.06 -13.37 15.11
C GLN A 199 -16.56 -13.05 15.13
N SER A 200 -15.87 -13.24 14.01
CA SER A 200 -14.44 -12.90 13.86
C SER A 200 -14.20 -11.40 14.00
N TYR A 201 -15.09 -10.56 13.44
CA TYR A 201 -15.07 -9.10 13.64
C TYR A 201 -15.16 -8.72 15.13
N ILE A 202 -16.16 -9.22 15.86
CA ILE A 202 -16.34 -8.92 17.29
C ILE A 202 -15.15 -9.45 18.11
N ALA A 203 -14.64 -10.63 17.80
CA ALA A 203 -13.47 -11.22 18.48
C ALA A 203 -12.22 -10.34 18.31
N ALA A 204 -11.95 -9.84 17.09
CA ALA A 204 -10.82 -8.96 16.81
C ALA A 204 -10.94 -7.61 17.52
N ILE A 205 -12.13 -6.99 17.53
CA ILE A 205 -12.37 -5.74 18.29
C ILE A 205 -12.21 -5.97 19.80
N SER A 206 -12.72 -7.08 20.33
CA SER A 206 -12.66 -7.39 21.76
C SER A 206 -11.22 -7.60 22.26
N ALA A 207 -10.32 -8.10 21.41
CA ALA A 207 -8.91 -8.25 21.75
C ALA A 207 -8.21 -6.90 21.99
N ARG A 208 -8.59 -5.85 21.24
CA ARG A 208 -8.05 -4.48 21.25
C ARG A 208 -6.55 -4.33 20.93
N PHE A 209 -5.72 -5.31 21.27
CA PHE A 209 -4.30 -5.36 20.93
C PHE A 209 -3.94 -6.76 20.47
N VAL A 210 -3.11 -6.83 19.43
CA VAL A 210 -2.66 -8.09 18.80
C VAL A 210 -1.14 -8.06 18.69
N GLN A 211 -0.47 -9.20 18.89
CA GLN A 211 0.94 -9.33 18.53
C GLN A 211 1.04 -9.74 17.07
N LEU A 212 1.64 -8.90 16.23
CA LEU A 212 2.04 -9.30 14.88
C LEU A 212 3.48 -9.78 14.94
N GLN A 213 3.66 -11.08 14.72
CA GLN A 213 4.96 -11.72 14.56
C GLN A 213 5.18 -12.01 13.07
N HIS A 214 6.20 -11.38 12.49
CA HIS A 214 6.57 -11.55 11.09
C HIS A 214 8.08 -11.35 10.90
N ASN A 215 8.78 -12.41 10.48
CA ASN A 215 10.24 -12.49 10.49
C ASN A 215 10.80 -12.07 11.86
N ASP A 216 11.83 -11.21 11.89
CA ASP A 216 12.44 -10.70 13.14
C ASP A 216 11.62 -9.59 13.83
N ILE A 217 10.39 -9.32 13.36
CA ILE A 217 9.52 -8.28 13.91
C ILE A 217 8.45 -8.92 14.79
N ASP A 218 8.56 -8.74 16.11
CA ASP A 218 7.44 -8.89 17.05
C ASP A 218 6.94 -7.49 17.43
N LYS A 219 5.68 -7.18 17.12
CA LYS A 219 5.10 -5.87 17.42
C LYS A 219 3.64 -5.95 17.82
N ARG A 220 3.36 -5.34 18.98
CA ARG A 220 2.00 -5.10 19.47
C ARG A 220 1.33 -3.99 18.65
N VAL A 221 0.28 -4.35 17.93
CA VAL A 221 -0.61 -3.42 17.21
C VAL A 221 -1.89 -3.18 17.98
N GLU A 222 -2.54 -2.04 17.72
CA GLU A 222 -3.85 -1.69 18.28
C GLU A 222 -4.94 -1.98 17.25
N VAL A 223 -6.04 -2.59 17.68
CA VAL A 223 -7.21 -2.91 16.85
C VAL A 223 -8.39 -2.06 17.29
N LYS A 224 -9.09 -1.45 16.32
CA LYS A 224 -10.26 -0.59 16.52
C LYS A 224 -11.32 -0.87 15.44
N PRO A 225 -12.61 -0.59 15.68
CA PRO A 225 -13.60 -0.57 14.61
C PRO A 225 -13.19 0.41 13.51
N TYR A 226 -13.32 0.02 12.24
CA TYR A 226 -13.23 0.96 11.13
C TYR A 226 -14.53 1.78 11.11
N VAL A 227 -14.42 3.09 11.34
CA VAL A 227 -15.58 3.99 11.38
C VAL A 227 -15.86 4.52 9.98
N LEU A 228 -17.12 4.46 9.59
CA LEU A 228 -17.64 4.87 8.28
C LEU A 228 -18.35 6.21 8.38
N ASP A 229 -18.37 6.92 7.27
CA ASP A 229 -18.67 8.35 7.20
C ASP A 229 -20.12 8.68 6.81
N ASP A 230 -20.84 7.68 6.30
CA ASP A 230 -22.08 7.73 5.52
C ASP A 230 -23.16 6.79 6.09
N GLN A 231 -23.04 6.42 7.36
CA GLN A 231 -23.92 5.44 7.98
C GLN A 231 -25.16 6.11 8.59
N MET A 232 -26.32 5.48 8.37
CA MET A 232 -27.56 5.89 9.03
C MET A 232 -27.59 5.43 10.49
N CYS A 233 -28.42 6.09 11.29
CA CYS A 233 -28.67 5.67 12.68
C CYS A 233 -29.33 4.28 12.67
N ASP A 234 -28.69 3.27 13.27
CA ASP A 234 -29.17 1.88 13.24
C ASP A 234 -30.56 1.72 13.88
N GLU A 235 -30.89 2.58 14.84
CA GLU A 235 -32.13 2.55 15.63
C GLU A 235 -33.34 3.24 14.98
N CYS A 236 -33.12 4.23 14.10
CA CYS A 236 -34.20 5.02 13.53
C CYS A 236 -34.09 5.28 12.02
N GLN A 237 -33.03 4.79 11.39
CA GLN A 237 -32.80 4.82 9.94
C GLN A 237 -32.98 6.23 9.34
N GLY A 238 -32.47 7.25 10.03
CA GLY A 238 -32.57 8.66 9.62
C GLY A 238 -33.88 9.37 10.00
N THR A 239 -34.94 8.64 10.35
CA THR A 239 -36.30 9.19 10.61
C THR A 239 -36.31 10.29 11.68
N ARG A 240 -35.51 10.15 12.75
CA ARG A 240 -35.44 11.14 13.85
C ARG A 240 -34.44 12.28 13.63
N CYS A 241 -33.72 12.30 12.51
CA CYS A 241 -32.69 13.30 12.20
C CYS A 241 -32.81 13.87 10.78
N GLY A 242 -34.01 13.79 10.18
CA GLY A 242 -34.29 14.38 8.87
C GLY A 242 -33.47 13.75 7.72
N GLY A 243 -33.18 12.46 7.80
CA GLY A 243 -32.38 11.74 6.80
C GLY A 243 -30.86 11.99 6.89
N LYS A 244 -30.38 12.76 7.88
CA LYS A 244 -28.94 12.93 8.11
C LYS A 244 -28.28 11.66 8.62
N PHE A 245 -27.04 11.42 8.19
CA PHE A 245 -26.16 10.38 8.73
C PHE A 245 -25.92 10.53 10.24
N ALA A 246 -25.56 9.43 10.89
CA ALA A 246 -25.27 9.37 12.31
C ALA A 246 -23.91 10.03 12.65
N PRO A 247 -23.86 11.07 13.52
CA PRO A 247 -22.61 11.70 13.91
C PRO A 247 -21.82 10.91 14.96
N PHE A 248 -22.44 9.89 15.59
CA PHE A 248 -21.86 9.11 16.67
C PHE A 248 -21.78 7.62 16.34
N PHE A 249 -20.62 7.02 16.58
CA PHE A 249 -20.44 5.58 16.59
C PHE A 249 -20.07 5.09 18.00
N CYS A 250 -20.76 4.05 18.49
CA CYS A 250 -20.45 3.44 19.78
C CYS A 250 -19.47 2.27 19.62
N ALA A 251 -18.20 2.50 19.93
CA ALA A 251 -17.15 1.49 19.83
C ALA A 251 -17.13 0.44 20.98
N ASN A 252 -18.13 0.43 21.86
CA ASN A 252 -18.28 -0.65 22.84
C ASN A 252 -18.76 -1.93 22.12
N VAL A 253 -18.13 -3.07 22.43
CA VAL A 253 -18.46 -4.40 21.90
C VAL A 253 -19.92 -4.83 22.08
N THR A 254 -20.63 -4.28 23.08
CA THR A 254 -22.07 -4.55 23.30
C THR A 254 -23.01 -3.64 22.49
N CYS A 255 -22.46 -2.70 21.72
CA CYS A 255 -23.19 -1.81 20.82
C CYS A 255 -22.71 -1.97 19.37
N LEU A 256 -21.47 -1.52 19.04
CA LEU A 256 -20.91 -1.50 17.68
C LEU A 256 -21.88 -0.93 16.62
N GLN A 257 -22.57 0.16 16.99
CA GLN A 257 -23.70 0.75 16.27
C GLN A 257 -23.53 2.26 16.08
N TYR A 258 -24.16 2.77 15.02
CA TYR A 258 -24.26 4.17 14.66
C TYR A 258 -25.56 4.78 15.20
N TYR A 259 -25.47 5.96 15.80
CA TYR A 259 -26.61 6.63 16.43
C TYR A 259 -26.69 8.11 16.03
N CYS A 260 -27.91 8.58 15.74
CA CYS A 260 -28.21 10.01 15.76
C CYS A 260 -28.21 10.53 17.20
N GLU A 261 -28.07 11.85 17.39
CA GLU A 261 -27.98 12.49 18.71
C GLU A 261 -29.11 12.08 19.66
N TYR A 262 -30.35 12.07 19.16
CA TYR A 262 -31.52 11.65 19.93
C TYR A 262 -31.45 10.18 20.38
N CYS A 263 -31.14 9.26 19.45
CA CYS A 263 -31.06 7.84 19.78
C CYS A 263 -29.87 7.54 20.70
N TRP A 264 -28.74 8.23 20.53
CA TRP A 264 -27.60 8.15 21.44
C TRP A 264 -28.03 8.50 22.86
N ALA A 265 -28.63 9.68 23.06
CA ALA A 265 -29.08 10.13 24.38
C ALA A 265 -30.14 9.21 25.00
N SER A 266 -31.07 8.66 24.21
CA SER A 266 -32.13 7.77 24.69
C SER A 266 -31.65 6.36 25.09
N ILE A 267 -30.52 5.91 24.53
CA ILE A 267 -29.99 4.54 24.74
C ILE A 267 -28.84 4.53 25.75
N HIS A 268 -27.93 5.51 25.69
CA HIS A 268 -26.77 5.60 26.58
C HIS A 268 -27.05 6.35 27.89
N SER A 269 -28.29 6.80 28.13
CA SER A 269 -28.75 7.19 29.46
C SER A 269 -29.32 6.03 30.29
N ARG A 270 -29.44 4.83 29.70
CA ARG A 270 -29.94 3.63 30.39
C ARG A 270 -28.83 2.96 31.18
N ALA A 271 -29.18 2.41 32.35
CA ALA A 271 -28.28 1.66 33.22
C ALA A 271 -27.57 0.52 32.47
N GLY A 272 -26.26 0.40 32.69
CA GLY A 272 -25.37 -0.51 31.98
C GLY A 272 -24.83 0.02 30.64
N ARG A 273 -25.15 1.25 30.24
CA ARG A 273 -24.63 1.90 29.01
C ARG A 273 -24.10 3.32 29.21
N GLU A 274 -24.25 3.90 30.40
CA GLU A 274 -23.83 5.26 30.78
C GLU A 274 -22.32 5.52 30.68
N PHE A 275 -21.49 4.47 30.73
CA PHE A 275 -20.03 4.56 30.58
C PHE A 275 -19.56 4.48 29.12
N HIS A 276 -20.46 4.28 28.16
CA HIS A 276 -20.12 4.23 26.74
C HIS A 276 -19.78 5.64 26.25
N LYS A 277 -18.69 5.77 25.48
CA LYS A 277 -18.25 7.05 24.91
C LYS A 277 -18.51 7.05 23.40
N PRO A 278 -19.11 8.12 22.84
CA PRO A 278 -19.26 8.23 21.40
C PRO A 278 -17.90 8.51 20.77
N LEU A 279 -17.58 7.81 19.69
CA LEU A 279 -16.63 8.34 18.72
C LEU A 279 -17.38 9.37 17.90
N VAL A 280 -17.05 10.65 18.14
CA VAL A 280 -17.59 11.80 17.41
C VAL A 280 -16.71 12.05 16.20
N LYS A 281 -17.31 12.14 15.03
CA LYS A 281 -16.61 12.53 13.80
C LYS A 281 -16.46 14.05 13.76
N GLU A 282 -15.26 14.56 14.03
CA GLU A 282 -14.94 15.95 13.66
C GLU A 282 -15.02 16.09 12.14
N GLY A 283 -15.87 17.01 11.67
CA GLY A 283 -16.02 17.30 10.25
C GLY A 283 -14.77 18.01 9.73
N GLY A 284 -13.86 17.26 9.11
CA GLY A 284 -12.66 17.79 8.48
C GLY A 284 -12.34 17.05 7.18
N ASP A 285 -12.13 17.83 6.12
CA ASP A 285 -11.81 17.39 4.76
C ASP A 285 -10.83 16.22 4.70
N ARG A 286 -11.36 15.01 4.58
CA ARG A 286 -10.63 13.81 4.20
C ARG A 286 -11.31 13.20 2.99
N PRO A 287 -10.82 13.44 1.76
CA PRO A 287 -11.19 12.62 0.63
C PRO A 287 -10.64 11.21 0.85
N ARG A 288 -11.45 10.33 1.44
CA ARG A 288 -11.20 8.89 1.55
C ARG A 288 -12.41 8.06 1.14
N HIS A 289 -13.03 8.45 0.03
CA HIS A 289 -13.39 7.40 -0.93
C HIS A 289 -12.08 6.79 -1.41
N VAL A 290 -11.65 5.71 -0.77
CA VAL A 290 -11.01 4.64 -1.55
C VAL A 290 -12.18 3.97 -2.25
N PRO A 291 -12.39 4.16 -3.57
CA PRO A 291 -13.26 3.24 -4.27
C PRO A 291 -12.64 1.86 -4.07
N PHE A 292 -13.36 0.96 -3.39
CA PHE A 292 -13.12 -0.46 -3.55
C PHE A 292 -13.09 -0.68 -5.06
N ARG A 293 -11.94 -1.10 -5.60
CA ARG A 293 -11.79 -1.39 -7.04
C ARG A 293 -12.48 -2.72 -7.30
N TRP A 294 -13.81 -2.69 -7.29
CA TRP A 294 -14.64 -3.73 -7.86
C TRP A 294 -14.26 -3.88 -9.33
N SER A 295 -14.04 -5.12 -9.75
CA SER A 295 -13.95 -5.49 -11.16
C SER A 295 -15.35 -5.66 -11.75
#